data_AF-A0A3E1ECH8-F1
#
_entry.id   AF-A0A3E1ECH8-F1
#
_cell.length_a   1.000
_cell.length_b   1.000
_cell.length_c   1.000
_cell.angle_alpha   90.00
_cell.angle_beta   90.00
_cell.angle_gamma   90.00
#
_symmetry.space_group_name_H-M   'P 1'
#
loop_
_entity.id
_entity.type
_entity.pdbx_description
1 polymer ?
#
loop_
_entity_poly.entity_id
_entity_poly.type
_entity_poly.pdbx_seq_one_letter_code
_entity_poly.pdbx_strand_id
1 'polypeptide(L)'
;MFKHGCGITAEEFGAELCDFVWPMGICQPSHQVVVVPSPYQHVLPAAGYLARAFQEHLNIRLSDAGQSVSEDARIYRNTTYREDYSSMTREDRLKLISGDKFYIDGSFVEGKHCLFIDDIRVTGSHEWVISEMCRNLRLDIRATFIYYAEIADVGIPASIEADLNRATITGVCDLADLMNSPRFVFNTRVIKMVLAADSHDLDQFTTLLSRSILSKLYRLAVGNDYHRISGYTRNFDRIRSLVTSPKQG
;
A
#
# COMPACT_ATOMS: atom_id res chain seq x y z
N MET A 1 -3.21 -13.16 -4.27
CA MET A 1 -4.39 -12.52 -3.61
C MET A 1 -4.03 -11.31 -2.73
N PHE A 2 -2.96 -11.35 -1.91
CA PHE A 2 -2.53 -10.23 -1.03
C PHE A 2 -2.59 -8.82 -1.68
N LYS A 3 -1.92 -8.63 -2.82
CA LYS A 3 -1.86 -7.34 -3.56
C LYS A 3 -3.24 -6.81 -3.98
N HIS A 4 -4.27 -7.65 -3.99
CA HIS A 4 -5.62 -7.35 -4.44
C HIS A 4 -6.64 -7.26 -3.30
N GLY A 5 -6.19 -7.15 -2.04
CA GLY A 5 -7.08 -6.82 -0.92
C GLY A 5 -7.51 -8.00 -0.05
N CYS A 6 -6.83 -9.14 -0.15
CA CYS A 6 -7.00 -10.23 0.82
C CYS A 6 -6.40 -9.81 2.17
N GLY A 7 -7.25 -9.39 3.12
CA GLY A 7 -6.81 -8.96 4.45
C GLY A 7 -6.23 -10.10 5.29
N ILE A 8 -6.75 -11.32 5.15
CA ILE A 8 -6.22 -12.50 5.86
C ILE A 8 -4.75 -12.71 5.51
N THR A 9 -4.40 -12.69 4.22
CA THR A 9 -3.01 -12.85 3.79
C THR A 9 -2.13 -11.68 4.26
N ALA A 10 -2.68 -10.47 4.41
CA ALA A 10 -1.93 -9.35 4.98
C ALA A 10 -1.64 -9.55 6.48
N GLU A 11 -2.62 -10.08 7.22
CA GLU A 11 -2.47 -10.46 8.63
C GLU A 11 -1.41 -11.54 8.80
N GLU A 12 -1.48 -12.62 8.01
CA GLU A 12 -0.51 -13.73 7.99
C GLU A 12 0.91 -13.22 7.69
N PHE A 13 1.09 -12.47 6.60
CA PHE A 13 2.41 -11.97 6.22
C PHE A 13 3.00 -10.99 7.25
N GLY A 14 2.16 -10.16 7.87
CA GLY A 14 2.61 -9.25 8.92
C GLY A 14 3.09 -10.01 10.17
N ALA A 15 2.36 -11.05 10.57
CA ALA A 15 2.71 -11.93 11.68
C ALA A 15 4.03 -12.67 11.43
N GLU A 16 4.14 -13.33 10.28
CA GLU A 16 5.34 -14.07 9.86
C GLU A 16 6.57 -13.16 9.81
N LEU A 17 6.41 -11.95 9.25
CA LEU A 17 7.51 -10.99 9.16
C LEU A 17 7.96 -10.52 10.54
N CYS A 18 7.03 -10.27 11.47
CA CYS A 18 7.35 -9.92 12.84
C CYS A 18 8.14 -11.03 13.54
N ASP A 19 7.67 -12.27 13.43
CA ASP A 19 8.32 -13.42 14.04
C ASP A 19 9.70 -13.69 13.45
N PHE A 20 9.89 -13.43 12.16
CA PHE A 20 11.18 -13.54 11.49
C PHE A 20 12.20 -12.52 12.01
N VAL A 21 11.81 -11.25 12.18
CA VAL A 21 12.74 -10.17 12.57
C VAL A 21 12.94 -10.03 14.06
N TRP A 22 11.99 -10.48 14.89
CA TRP A 22 12.07 -10.41 16.35
C TRP A 22 13.39 -10.97 16.92
N PRO A 23 13.85 -12.19 16.58
CA PRO A 23 15.09 -12.75 17.12
C PRO A 23 16.35 -11.99 16.67
N MET A 24 16.26 -11.10 15.67
CA MET A 24 17.37 -10.28 15.22
C MET A 24 17.67 -9.09 16.15
N GLY A 25 16.83 -8.85 17.16
CA GLY A 25 17.06 -7.79 18.14
C GLY A 25 16.96 -6.38 17.55
N ILE A 26 16.12 -6.21 16.51
CA ILE A 26 15.95 -4.90 15.85
C ILE A 26 15.34 -3.86 16.78
N CYS A 27 14.54 -4.27 17.77
CA CYS A 27 13.94 -3.37 18.76
C CYS A 27 14.80 -3.33 20.02
N GLN A 28 15.42 -2.19 20.30
CA GLN A 28 16.26 -1.98 21.48
C GLN A 28 15.48 -1.15 22.51
N PRO A 29 15.47 -1.51 23.80
CA PRO A 29 14.70 -0.78 24.83
C PRO A 29 15.07 0.70 24.97
N SER A 30 16.27 1.10 24.55
CA SER A 30 16.76 2.47 24.60
C SER A 30 16.18 3.39 23.51
N HIS A 31 15.43 2.84 22.55
CA HIS A 31 14.86 3.61 21.44
C HIS A 31 13.36 3.38 21.37
N GLN A 32 12.58 4.46 21.29
CA GLN A 32 11.16 4.35 20.92
C GLN A 32 11.08 3.86 19.46
N VAL A 33 10.33 2.78 19.24
CA VAL A 33 10.14 2.19 17.91
C VAL A 33 8.95 2.87 17.22
N VAL A 34 9.11 3.19 15.95
CA VAL A 34 8.07 3.74 15.08
C VAL A 34 7.94 2.86 13.84
N VAL A 35 6.77 2.27 13.60
CA VAL A 35 6.48 1.54 12.37
C VAL A 35 5.99 2.52 11.31
N VAL A 36 6.60 2.45 10.12
CA VAL A 36 6.32 3.36 9.00
C VAL A 36 5.98 2.55 7.75
N PRO A 37 4.71 2.57 7.28
CA PRO A 37 4.32 1.88 6.06
C PRO A 37 4.80 2.63 4.81
N SER A 38 4.74 1.95 3.66
CA SER A 38 5.01 2.56 2.36
C SER A 38 4.15 3.83 2.13
N PRO A 39 4.67 4.88 1.46
CA PRO A 39 3.98 6.16 1.29
C PRO A 39 2.62 6.07 0.60
N TYR A 40 1.64 6.85 1.07
CA TYR A 40 0.28 6.87 0.51
C TYR A 40 -0.45 8.20 0.71
N GLN A 41 -1.49 8.47 -0.10
CA GLN A 41 -2.30 9.70 -0.04
C GLN A 41 -3.58 9.57 0.80
N HIS A 42 -4.45 8.63 0.49
CA HIS A 42 -5.67 8.43 1.30
C HIS A 42 -5.95 6.95 1.47
N VAL A 43 -5.85 6.20 0.38
CA VAL A 43 -6.03 4.76 0.37
C VAL A 43 -4.67 4.11 0.62
N LEU A 44 -4.63 3.11 1.50
CA LEU A 44 -3.42 2.35 1.77
C LEU A 44 -3.02 1.47 0.57
N PRO A 45 -1.72 1.29 0.30
CA PRO A 45 -1.25 0.17 -0.52
C PRO A 45 -1.41 -1.15 0.26
N ALA A 46 -1.28 -2.28 -0.44
CA ALA A 46 -1.31 -3.60 0.20
C ALA A 46 -0.24 -3.74 1.30
N ALA A 47 0.98 -3.27 1.03
CA ALA A 47 2.06 -3.18 2.02
C ALA A 47 1.68 -2.40 3.30
N GLY A 48 0.78 -1.42 3.21
CA GLY A 48 0.31 -0.69 4.38
C GLY A 48 -0.55 -1.55 5.33
N TYR A 49 -1.30 -2.52 4.79
CA TYR A 49 -2.03 -3.49 5.60
C TYR A 49 -1.08 -4.51 6.24
N LEU A 50 -0.06 -4.96 5.50
CA LEU A 50 1.02 -5.80 6.03
C LEU A 50 1.77 -5.10 7.17
N ALA A 51 2.10 -3.81 7.01
CA ALA A 51 2.77 -3.02 8.05
C ALA A 51 1.92 -2.88 9.33
N ARG A 52 0.61 -2.71 9.19
CA ARG A 52 -0.31 -2.68 10.34
C ARG A 52 -0.35 -4.01 11.07
N ALA A 53 -0.51 -5.11 10.33
CA ALA A 53 -0.49 -6.45 10.92
C ALA A 53 0.84 -6.73 11.62
N PHE A 54 1.96 -6.36 11.00
CA PHE A 54 3.29 -6.42 11.60
C PHE A 54 3.36 -5.64 12.92
N GLN A 55 2.85 -4.40 12.94
CA GLN A 55 2.85 -3.56 14.13
C GLN A 55 2.02 -4.16 15.27
N GLU A 56 0.85 -4.71 14.98
CA GLU A 56 -0.01 -5.36 15.96
C GLU A 56 0.71 -6.55 16.63
N HIS A 57 1.41 -7.37 15.84
CA HIS A 57 2.20 -8.50 16.36
C HIS A 57 3.43 -8.02 17.12
N LEU A 58 4.13 -6.99 16.62
CA LEU A 58 5.27 -6.39 17.29
C LEU A 58 4.88 -5.83 18.66
N ASN A 59 3.72 -5.18 18.77
CA ASN A 59 3.25 -4.61 20.03
C ASN A 59 2.98 -5.69 21.09
N ILE A 60 2.50 -6.88 20.69
CA ILE A 60 2.38 -8.03 21.60
C ILE A 60 3.76 -8.45 22.08
N ARG A 61 4.73 -8.63 21.17
CA ARG A 61 6.11 -9.03 21.52
C ARG A 61 6.81 -8.01 22.44
N LEU A 62 6.65 -6.73 22.16
CA LEU A 62 7.18 -5.65 23.00
C LEU A 62 6.55 -5.66 24.40
N SER A 63 5.23 -5.81 24.47
CA SER A 63 4.51 -5.92 25.75
C SER A 63 4.96 -7.12 26.57
N ASP A 64 5.10 -8.29 25.94
CA ASP A 64 5.58 -9.52 26.60
C ASP A 64 7.02 -9.37 27.12
N ALA A 65 7.83 -8.56 26.43
CA ALA A 65 9.19 -8.22 26.84
C ALA A 65 9.27 -7.07 27.87
N GLY A 66 8.13 -6.53 28.33
CA GLY A 66 8.07 -5.41 29.27
C GLY A 66 8.53 -4.06 28.69
N GLN A 67 8.50 -3.92 27.35
CA GLN A 67 8.88 -2.69 26.64
C GLN A 67 7.65 -1.88 26.24
N SER A 68 7.85 -0.58 25.98
CA SER A 68 6.79 0.25 25.38
C SER A 68 6.42 -0.27 23.99
N VAL A 69 5.13 -0.25 23.68
CA VAL A 69 4.63 -0.57 22.34
C VAL A 69 5.18 0.40 21.29
N SER A 70 5.21 -0.04 20.04
CA SER A 70 5.60 0.81 18.92
C SER A 70 4.53 1.86 18.61
N GLU A 71 4.98 3.02 18.14
CA GLU A 71 4.13 4.07 17.58
C GLU A 71 4.03 3.89 16.05
N ASP A 72 3.07 4.56 15.40
CA ASP A 72 3.00 4.65 13.94
C ASP A 72 3.30 6.06 13.44
N ALA A 73 4.00 6.14 12.31
CA ALA A 73 4.12 7.38 11.54
C ALA A 73 3.74 7.14 10.09
N ARG A 74 3.36 8.22 9.43
CA ARG A 74 2.91 8.19 8.04
C ARG A 74 3.81 9.03 7.17
N ILE A 75 4.21 8.46 6.04
CA ILE A 75 4.79 9.22 4.93
C ILE A 75 3.65 9.64 4.00
N TYR A 76 3.45 10.96 3.92
CA TYR A 76 2.51 11.60 3.01
C TYR A 76 3.14 11.71 1.62
N ARG A 77 2.33 11.44 0.59
CA ARG A 77 2.68 11.63 -0.83
C ARG A 77 1.63 12.52 -1.49
N ASN A 78 2.08 13.52 -2.25
CA ASN A 78 1.20 14.51 -2.87
C ASN A 78 0.70 14.17 -4.29
N THR A 79 1.32 13.22 -5.00
CA THR A 79 0.93 12.90 -6.38
C THR A 79 0.44 11.47 -6.54
N THR A 80 -0.63 11.34 -7.32
CA THR A 80 -1.26 10.06 -7.65
C THR A 80 -1.25 9.88 -9.16
N TYR A 81 -0.39 8.98 -9.67
CA TYR A 81 -0.25 8.71 -11.10
C TYR A 81 -1.17 7.57 -11.58
N ARG A 82 -1.59 7.66 -12.85
CA ARG A 82 -2.25 6.57 -13.59
C ARG A 82 -1.26 5.44 -13.93
N GLU A 83 -0.02 5.80 -14.22
CA GLU A 83 1.02 4.91 -14.72
C GLU A 83 1.35 3.81 -13.70
N ASP A 84 1.42 2.58 -14.21
CA ASP A 84 1.64 1.40 -13.39
C ASP A 84 3.12 1.33 -13.00
N TYR A 85 3.42 1.78 -11.79
CA TYR A 85 4.75 1.83 -11.17
C TYR A 85 5.56 0.53 -11.37
N SER A 86 4.86 -0.60 -11.39
CA SER A 86 5.43 -1.94 -11.56
C SER A 86 6.00 -2.21 -12.97
N SER A 87 5.56 -1.47 -14.00
CA SER A 87 5.99 -1.64 -15.39
C SER A 87 7.17 -0.76 -15.81
N MET A 88 7.56 0.20 -14.96
CA MET A 88 8.56 1.21 -15.29
C MET A 88 10.00 0.72 -15.04
N THR A 89 10.94 1.19 -15.86
CA THR A 89 12.39 0.99 -15.64
C THR A 89 12.84 1.70 -14.36
N ARG A 90 14.02 1.35 -13.83
CA ARG A 90 14.60 2.03 -12.65
C ARG A 90 14.75 3.55 -12.89
N GLU A 91 15.20 3.94 -14.07
CA GLU A 91 15.43 5.35 -14.42
C GLU A 91 14.13 6.13 -14.55
N ASP A 92 13.10 5.54 -15.16
CA ASP A 92 11.78 6.16 -15.26
C ASP A 92 11.11 6.26 -13.89
N ARG A 93 11.28 5.24 -13.03
CA ARG A 93 10.84 5.29 -11.62
C ARG A 93 11.52 6.47 -10.91
N LEU A 94 12.83 6.64 -11.03
CA LEU A 94 13.55 7.75 -10.40
C LEU A 94 13.09 9.12 -10.91
N LYS A 95 12.85 9.28 -12.20
CA LYS A 95 12.33 10.55 -12.78
C LYS A 95 10.95 10.89 -12.25
N LEU A 96 10.01 9.94 -12.28
CA LEU A 96 8.66 10.14 -11.76
C LEU A 96 8.68 10.51 -10.27
N ILE A 97 9.52 9.82 -9.49
CA ILE A 97 9.61 10.01 -8.05
C ILE A 97 10.38 11.28 -7.68
N SER A 98 11.33 11.75 -8.48
CA SER A 98 12.04 13.01 -8.23
C SER A 98 11.14 14.24 -8.25
N GLY A 99 9.99 14.15 -8.94
CA GLY A 99 8.93 15.16 -8.91
C GLY A 99 7.96 15.02 -7.72
N ASP A 100 8.00 13.91 -6.99
CA ASP A 100 7.14 13.67 -5.84
C ASP A 100 7.68 14.35 -4.58
N LYS A 101 6.77 14.97 -3.84
CA LYS A 101 7.04 15.47 -2.49
C LYS A 101 6.56 14.43 -1.48
N PHE A 102 7.51 13.81 -0.80
CA PHE A 102 7.28 12.99 0.37
C PHE A 102 7.48 13.82 1.63
N TYR A 103 6.64 13.57 2.63
CA TYR A 103 6.70 14.27 3.91
C TYR A 103 6.42 13.29 5.05
N ILE A 104 7.19 13.42 6.12
CA ILE A 104 6.96 12.78 7.42
C ILE A 104 7.20 13.84 8.49
N ASP A 105 6.50 13.75 9.62
CA ASP A 105 6.71 14.67 10.74
C ASP A 105 8.08 14.42 11.37
N GLY A 106 9.06 15.26 11.03
CA GLY A 106 10.44 15.12 11.48
C GLY A 106 10.59 15.25 13.00
N SER A 107 9.89 16.22 13.59
CA SER A 107 9.84 16.45 15.04
C SER A 107 9.28 15.24 15.79
N PHE A 108 8.32 14.53 15.19
CA PHE A 108 7.77 13.32 15.81
C PHE A 108 8.75 12.14 15.77
N VAL A 109 9.52 11.97 14.70
CA VAL A 109 10.42 10.81 14.53
C VAL A 109 11.83 11.03 15.07
N GLU A 110 12.20 12.26 15.44
CA GLU A 110 13.53 12.61 15.93
C GLU A 110 14.02 11.73 17.08
N GLY A 111 15.22 11.17 16.94
CA GLY A 111 15.85 10.28 17.93
C GLY A 111 15.20 8.88 18.04
N LYS A 112 14.16 8.58 17.24
CA LYS A 112 13.46 7.29 17.27
C LYS A 112 14.06 6.29 16.29
N HIS A 113 13.70 5.02 16.48
CA HIS A 113 14.01 3.95 15.53
C HIS A 113 12.82 3.69 14.62
N CYS A 114 12.94 4.15 13.37
CA CYS A 114 11.94 3.94 12.34
C CYS A 114 12.14 2.60 11.61
N LEU A 115 11.12 1.75 11.65
CA LEU A 115 11.02 0.51 10.89
C LEU A 115 10.16 0.77 9.65
N PHE A 116 10.81 0.89 8.49
CA PHE A 116 10.14 1.07 7.21
C PHE A 116 9.74 -0.30 6.65
N ILE A 117 8.43 -0.54 6.56
CA ILE A 117 7.89 -1.84 6.14
C ILE A 117 7.33 -1.73 4.73
N ASP A 118 7.74 -2.66 3.85
CA ASP A 118 7.18 -2.81 2.51
C ASP A 118 7.04 -4.29 2.14
N ASP A 119 6.32 -4.59 1.06
CA ASP A 119 6.02 -5.98 0.69
C ASP A 119 7.11 -6.67 -0.14
N ILE A 120 7.78 -5.97 -1.04
CA ILE A 120 8.85 -6.54 -1.87
C ILE A 120 9.97 -5.55 -2.19
N ARG A 121 11.22 -6.00 -2.04
CA ARG A 121 12.41 -5.31 -2.53
C ARG A 121 12.75 -5.79 -3.94
N VAL A 122 12.64 -4.91 -4.93
CA VAL A 122 12.98 -5.21 -6.34
C VAL A 122 14.31 -4.58 -6.74
N THR A 123 14.38 -3.25 -6.83
CA THR A 123 15.58 -2.52 -7.29
C THR A 123 16.20 -1.61 -6.22
N GLY A 124 15.64 -1.60 -5.01
CA GLY A 124 16.01 -0.65 -3.95
C GLY A 124 15.54 0.78 -4.19
N SER A 125 14.70 1.05 -5.20
CA SER A 125 14.20 2.40 -5.47
C SER A 125 13.42 2.98 -4.27
N HIS A 126 12.65 2.16 -3.56
CA HIS A 126 11.95 2.58 -2.34
C HIS A 126 12.94 3.07 -1.26
N GLU A 127 13.98 2.30 -0.96
CA GLU A 127 15.03 2.67 0.01
C GLU A 127 15.70 3.98 -0.35
N TRP A 128 16.03 4.15 -1.63
CA TRP A 128 16.64 5.38 -2.13
C TRP A 128 15.71 6.57 -1.88
N VAL A 129 14.43 6.48 -2.20
CA VAL A 129 13.46 7.56 -2.02
C VAL A 129 13.29 7.96 -0.57
N ILE A 130 13.16 6.97 0.33
CA ILE A 130 13.05 7.24 1.76
C ILE A 130 14.34 7.86 2.29
N SER A 131 15.49 7.36 1.85
CA SER A 131 16.80 7.90 2.24
C SER A 131 17.00 9.34 1.75
N GLU A 132 16.59 9.65 0.51
CA GLU A 132 16.56 11.00 -0.04
C GLU A 132 15.65 11.92 0.79
N MET A 133 14.43 11.47 1.11
CA MET A 133 13.50 12.22 1.95
C MET A 133 14.12 12.52 3.33
N CYS A 134 14.66 11.52 4.01
CA CYS A 134 15.30 11.70 5.32
C CYS A 134 16.46 12.69 5.24
N ARG A 135 17.29 12.62 4.19
CA ARG A 135 18.40 13.55 4.00
C ARG A 135 17.93 14.98 3.72
N ASN A 136 16.93 15.14 2.87
CA ASN A 136 16.37 16.44 2.50
C ASN A 136 15.69 17.13 3.70
N LEU A 137 15.03 16.34 4.55
CA LEU A 137 14.41 16.81 5.78
C LEU A 137 15.39 16.89 6.97
N ARG A 138 16.65 16.45 6.79
CA ARG A 138 17.69 16.39 7.83
C ARG A 138 17.24 15.64 9.08
N LEU A 139 16.58 14.50 8.88
CA LEU A 139 16.06 13.68 9.98
C LEU A 139 17.20 12.98 10.70
N ASP A 140 17.25 13.12 12.02
CA ASP A 140 18.09 12.32 12.90
C ASP A 140 17.29 11.12 13.41
N ILE A 141 17.35 10.03 12.66
CA ILE A 141 16.64 8.78 12.96
C ILE A 141 17.54 7.58 12.76
N ARG A 142 17.27 6.52 13.52
CA ARG A 142 17.75 5.18 13.18
C ARG A 142 16.75 4.54 12.21
N ALA A 143 17.19 4.21 11.00
CA ALA A 143 16.35 3.60 9.97
C ALA A 143 16.64 2.10 9.81
N THR A 144 15.60 1.28 9.74
CA THR A 144 15.69 -0.12 9.30
C THR A 144 14.61 -0.40 8.28
N PHE A 145 15.00 -0.92 7.12
CA PHE A 145 14.08 -1.33 6.07
C PHE A 145 13.80 -2.82 6.19
N ILE A 146 12.53 -3.19 6.21
CA ILE A 146 12.08 -4.57 6.37
C ILE A 146 11.13 -4.88 5.22
N TYR A 147 11.44 -5.97 4.50
CA TYR A 147 10.66 -6.44 3.36
C TYR A 147 10.22 -7.86 3.60
N TYR A 148 9.00 -8.21 3.16
CA TYR A 148 8.54 -9.60 3.21
C TYR A 148 9.28 -10.49 2.19
N ALA A 149 9.56 -9.95 1.00
CA ALA A 149 10.30 -10.66 -0.04
C ALA A 149 11.37 -9.77 -0.70
N GLU A 150 12.38 -10.39 -1.30
CA GLU A 150 13.41 -9.73 -2.10
C GLU A 150 13.66 -10.50 -3.40
N ILE A 151 13.85 -9.76 -4.49
CA ILE A 151 14.34 -10.31 -5.76
C ILE A 151 15.87 -10.19 -5.76
N ALA A 152 16.55 -11.27 -5.38
CA ALA A 152 18.01 -11.29 -5.21
C ALA A 152 18.79 -11.30 -6.53
N ASP A 153 18.17 -11.76 -7.63
CA ASP A 153 18.82 -11.81 -8.95
C ASP A 153 18.65 -10.48 -9.70
N VAL A 154 19.77 -9.75 -9.80
CA VAL A 154 19.87 -8.46 -10.51
C VAL A 154 19.65 -8.56 -12.01
N GLY A 155 19.71 -9.77 -12.59
CA GLY A 155 19.41 -10.02 -14.00
C GLY A 155 17.91 -10.06 -14.30
N ILE A 156 17.06 -10.19 -13.28
CA ILE A 156 15.60 -10.22 -13.46
C ILE A 156 15.09 -8.79 -13.67
N PRO A 157 14.40 -8.49 -14.79
CA PRO A 157 13.84 -7.17 -15.03
C PRO A 157 12.81 -6.78 -13.97
N ALA A 158 12.77 -5.50 -13.59
CA ALA A 158 11.83 -4.98 -12.59
C ALA A 158 10.34 -5.21 -12.97
N SER A 159 10.04 -5.48 -14.25
CA SER A 159 8.71 -5.85 -14.73
C SER A 159 8.19 -7.16 -14.16
N ILE A 160 9.05 -8.01 -13.58
CA ILE A 160 8.64 -9.24 -12.88
C ILE A 160 7.62 -8.96 -11.77
N GLU A 161 7.68 -7.78 -11.14
CA GLU A 161 6.68 -7.35 -10.16
C GLU A 161 5.29 -7.27 -10.81
N ALA A 162 5.21 -6.76 -12.04
CA ALA A 162 3.98 -6.69 -12.80
C ALA A 162 3.46 -8.09 -13.18
N ASP A 163 4.36 -9.03 -13.49
CA ASP A 163 4.00 -10.43 -13.78
C ASP A 163 3.46 -11.14 -12.53
N LEU A 164 4.14 -11.00 -11.38
CA LEU A 164 3.67 -11.51 -10.09
C LEU A 164 2.30 -10.93 -9.71
N ASN A 165 2.07 -9.64 -10.00
CA ASN A 165 0.80 -8.99 -9.72
C ASN A 165 -0.36 -9.52 -10.59
N ARG A 166 -0.09 -9.92 -11.84
CA ARG A 166 -1.09 -10.45 -12.80
C ARG A 166 -1.34 -11.97 -12.66
N ALA A 167 -0.48 -12.68 -11.93
CA ALA A 167 -0.54 -14.15 -11.87
C ALA A 167 -1.79 -14.74 -11.18
N THR A 168 -2.50 -13.98 -10.33
CA THR A 168 -3.64 -14.51 -9.56
C THR A 168 -4.99 -13.91 -9.90
N ILE A 169 -5.06 -12.63 -10.26
CA ILE A 169 -6.31 -11.93 -10.60
C ILE A 169 -6.09 -11.28 -11.95
N THR A 170 -6.86 -11.73 -12.95
CA THR A 170 -6.65 -11.35 -14.35
C THR A 170 -7.58 -10.23 -14.81
N GLY A 171 -8.71 -10.04 -14.12
CA GLY A 171 -9.68 -8.99 -14.42
C GLY A 171 -10.52 -8.58 -13.22
N VAL A 172 -11.42 -7.61 -13.44
CA VAL A 172 -12.30 -7.09 -12.38
C VAL A 172 -13.38 -8.08 -11.95
N CYS A 173 -13.79 -9.02 -12.80
CA CYS A 173 -14.77 -10.03 -12.41
C CYS A 173 -14.21 -10.98 -11.32
N ASP A 174 -12.97 -11.44 -11.45
CA ASP A 174 -12.25 -12.20 -10.41
C ASP A 174 -12.16 -11.43 -9.08
N LEU A 175 -12.08 -10.10 -9.16
CA LEU A 175 -12.01 -9.23 -7.99
C LEU A 175 -13.36 -9.15 -7.25
N ALA A 176 -14.50 -9.37 -7.91
CA ALA A 176 -15.81 -9.29 -7.26
C ALA A 176 -15.98 -10.33 -6.14
N ASP A 177 -15.54 -11.56 -6.39
CA ASP A 177 -15.59 -12.64 -5.40
C ASP A 177 -14.72 -12.30 -4.18
N LEU A 178 -13.51 -11.79 -4.42
CA LEU A 178 -12.62 -11.35 -3.35
C LEU A 178 -13.21 -10.16 -2.57
N MET A 179 -13.88 -9.21 -3.24
CA MET A 179 -14.51 -8.06 -2.60
C MET A 179 -15.71 -8.41 -1.72
N ASN A 180 -16.37 -9.52 -2.02
CA ASN A 180 -17.46 -10.07 -1.22
C ASN A 180 -16.95 -10.98 -0.09
N SER A 181 -15.65 -11.31 -0.06
CA SER A 181 -15.09 -12.16 0.99
C SER A 181 -15.08 -11.47 2.36
N PRO A 182 -15.20 -12.23 3.46
CA PRO A 182 -14.85 -11.73 4.78
C PRO A 182 -13.41 -11.20 4.75
N ARG A 183 -13.14 -10.13 5.52
CA ARG A 183 -11.80 -9.52 5.66
C ARG A 183 -11.21 -8.93 4.37
N PHE A 184 -12.02 -8.67 3.36
CA PHE A 184 -11.58 -7.85 2.22
C PHE A 184 -11.20 -6.43 2.66
N VAL A 185 -10.07 -5.93 2.14
CA VAL A 185 -9.61 -4.56 2.35
C VAL A 185 -9.37 -3.85 1.03
N PHE A 186 -9.86 -2.62 0.93
CA PHE A 186 -9.60 -1.77 -0.22
C PHE A 186 -8.17 -1.26 -0.19
N ASN A 187 -7.45 -1.43 -1.29
CA ASN A 187 -6.14 -0.81 -1.47
C ASN A 187 -6.09 0.00 -2.77
N THR A 188 -5.00 0.74 -2.97
CA THR A 188 -4.83 1.59 -4.15
C THR A 188 -4.91 0.82 -5.47
N ARG A 189 -4.39 -0.41 -5.53
CA ARG A 189 -4.39 -1.27 -6.72
C ARG A 189 -5.80 -1.73 -7.10
N VAL A 190 -6.56 -2.23 -6.14
CA VAL A 190 -7.98 -2.63 -6.34
C VAL A 190 -8.77 -1.51 -6.99
N ILE A 191 -8.69 -0.29 -6.43
CA ILE A 191 -9.48 0.83 -6.93
C ILE A 191 -9.01 1.22 -8.34
N LYS A 192 -7.70 1.27 -8.59
CA LYS A 192 -7.15 1.56 -9.92
C LYS A 192 -7.57 0.52 -10.96
N MET A 193 -7.58 -0.76 -10.61
CA MET A 193 -8.04 -1.84 -11.50
C MET A 193 -9.50 -1.62 -11.90
N VAL A 194 -10.39 -1.35 -10.95
CA VAL A 194 -11.80 -1.09 -11.25
C VAL A 194 -11.97 0.15 -12.12
N LEU A 195 -11.25 1.24 -11.82
CA LEU A 195 -11.34 2.47 -12.59
C LEU A 195 -10.70 2.38 -13.97
N ALA A 196 -9.72 1.50 -14.16
CA ALA A 196 -9.03 1.27 -15.43
C ALA A 196 -9.70 0.20 -16.32
N ALA A 197 -10.69 -0.53 -15.80
CA ALA A 197 -11.32 -1.63 -16.51
C ALA A 197 -12.04 -1.21 -17.79
N ASP A 198 -12.20 -2.15 -18.72
CA ASP A 198 -13.09 -1.96 -19.86
C ASP A 198 -14.53 -1.73 -19.39
N SER A 199 -15.27 -0.89 -20.12
CA SER A 199 -16.61 -0.50 -19.69
C SER A 199 -17.59 -1.67 -19.60
N HIS A 200 -17.40 -2.67 -20.47
CA HIS A 200 -18.22 -3.88 -20.45
C HIS A 200 -17.99 -4.67 -19.16
N ASP A 201 -16.73 -4.89 -18.80
CA ASP A 201 -16.34 -5.60 -17.59
C ASP A 201 -16.75 -4.83 -16.34
N LEU A 202 -16.64 -3.49 -16.35
CA LEU A 202 -17.12 -2.66 -15.25
C LEU A 202 -18.63 -2.81 -15.05
N ASP A 203 -19.42 -2.75 -16.13
CA ASP A 203 -20.87 -2.88 -16.02
C ASP A 203 -21.23 -4.25 -15.40
N GLN A 204 -20.64 -5.35 -15.89
CA GLN A 204 -20.83 -6.68 -15.29
C GLN A 204 -20.39 -6.69 -13.81
N PHE A 205 -19.19 -6.24 -13.52
CA PHE A 205 -18.63 -6.18 -12.17
C PHE A 205 -19.53 -5.43 -11.18
N THR A 206 -20.10 -4.29 -11.59
CA THR A 206 -20.98 -3.51 -10.71
C THR A 206 -22.28 -4.23 -10.37
N THR A 207 -22.75 -5.16 -11.21
CA THR A 207 -23.92 -6.00 -10.90
C THR A 207 -23.64 -7.07 -9.84
N LEU A 208 -22.37 -7.45 -9.65
CA LEU A 208 -21.95 -8.48 -8.70
C LEU A 208 -21.70 -7.93 -7.28
N LEU A 209 -21.71 -6.60 -7.13
CA LEU A 209 -21.38 -5.94 -5.89
C LEU A 209 -22.59 -5.26 -5.25
N SER A 210 -22.63 -5.31 -3.92
CA SER A 210 -23.61 -4.53 -3.18
C SER A 210 -23.37 -3.03 -3.35
N ARG A 211 -24.46 -2.24 -3.29
CA ARG A 211 -24.38 -0.78 -3.30
C ARG A 211 -23.48 -0.22 -2.19
N SER A 212 -23.39 -0.91 -1.05
CA SER A 212 -22.51 -0.52 0.07
C SER A 212 -21.02 -0.58 -0.34
N ILE A 213 -20.61 -1.68 -0.97
CA ILE A 213 -19.24 -1.87 -1.48
C ILE A 213 -18.93 -0.83 -2.55
N LEU A 214 -19.83 -0.63 -3.52
CA LEU A 214 -19.66 0.38 -4.57
C LEU A 214 -19.57 1.80 -3.99
N SER A 215 -20.37 2.13 -2.98
CA SER A 215 -20.33 3.44 -2.32
C SER A 215 -19.01 3.64 -1.57
N LYS A 216 -18.48 2.59 -0.94
CA LYS A 216 -17.16 2.63 -0.29
C LYS A 216 -16.05 2.82 -1.32
N LEU A 217 -16.07 2.08 -2.42
CA LEU A 217 -15.13 2.24 -3.55
C LEU A 217 -15.14 3.68 -4.07
N TYR A 218 -16.33 4.23 -4.34
CA TYR A 218 -16.51 5.60 -4.81
C TYR A 218 -15.89 6.63 -3.86
N ARG A 219 -16.21 6.55 -2.55
CA ARG A 219 -15.65 7.48 -1.55
C ARG A 219 -14.13 7.39 -1.45
N LEU A 220 -13.56 6.18 -1.51
CA LEU A 220 -12.11 5.99 -1.49
C LEU A 220 -11.46 6.53 -2.76
N ALA A 221 -12.10 6.38 -3.92
CA ALA A 221 -11.64 6.96 -5.17
C ALA A 221 -11.67 8.50 -5.15
N VAL A 222 -12.70 9.10 -4.56
CA VAL A 222 -12.78 10.54 -4.30
C VAL A 222 -11.62 10.99 -3.40
N GLY A 223 -11.42 10.32 -2.25
CA GLY A 223 -10.40 10.69 -1.28
C GLY A 223 -8.96 10.57 -1.81
N ASN A 224 -8.75 9.76 -2.84
CA ASN A 224 -7.46 9.60 -3.51
C ASN A 224 -7.35 10.39 -4.83
N ASP A 225 -8.23 11.38 -5.03
CA ASP A 225 -8.29 12.29 -6.19
C ASP A 225 -8.38 11.62 -7.57
N TYR A 226 -8.86 10.37 -7.64
CA TYR A 226 -8.89 9.64 -8.91
C TYR A 226 -9.85 10.23 -9.95
N HIS A 227 -10.81 11.05 -9.52
CA HIS A 227 -11.68 11.83 -10.42
C HIS A 227 -10.93 12.84 -11.29
N ARG A 228 -9.71 13.24 -10.89
CA ARG A 228 -8.87 14.19 -11.62
C ARG A 228 -8.00 13.51 -12.68
N ILE A 229 -7.97 12.18 -12.70
CA ILE A 229 -7.20 11.40 -13.66
C ILE A 229 -8.07 11.11 -14.89
N SER A 230 -7.73 11.71 -16.03
CA SER A 230 -8.50 11.61 -17.28
C SER A 230 -8.79 10.16 -17.70
N GLY A 231 -7.84 9.26 -17.44
CA GLY A 231 -7.98 7.82 -17.72
C GLY A 231 -9.04 7.09 -16.90
N TYR A 232 -9.51 7.67 -15.80
CA TYR A 232 -10.49 7.07 -14.89
C TYR A 232 -11.85 7.73 -14.95
N THR A 233 -11.98 8.92 -15.55
CA THR A 233 -13.18 9.76 -15.51
C THR A 233 -14.44 9.01 -15.92
N ARG A 234 -14.41 8.26 -17.03
CA ARG A 234 -15.57 7.51 -17.53
C ARG A 234 -16.12 6.53 -16.49
N ASN A 235 -15.25 5.67 -15.96
CA ASN A 235 -15.62 4.63 -15.01
C ASN A 235 -15.94 5.21 -13.62
N PHE A 236 -15.23 6.26 -13.23
CA PHE A 236 -15.52 7.03 -12.03
C PHE A 236 -16.95 7.61 -12.06
N ASP A 237 -17.33 8.25 -13.17
CA ASP A 237 -18.66 8.86 -13.35
C ASP A 237 -19.76 7.80 -13.42
N ARG A 238 -19.47 6.65 -14.04
CA ARG A 238 -20.38 5.50 -14.05
C ARG A 238 -20.67 5.02 -12.63
N ILE A 239 -19.64 4.77 -11.83
CA ILE A 239 -19.79 4.34 -10.44
C ILE A 239 -20.53 5.41 -9.62
N ARG A 240 -20.19 6.70 -9.81
CA ARG A 240 -20.91 7.83 -9.18
C ARG A 240 -22.40 7.72 -9.43
N SER A 241 -22.82 7.57 -10.69
CA SER A 241 -24.23 7.49 -11.06
C SER A 241 -24.98 6.35 -10.34
N LEU A 242 -24.34 5.18 -10.19
CA LEU A 242 -24.91 4.02 -9.51
C LEU A 242 -25.08 4.25 -8.01
N VAL A 243 -24.18 4.99 -7.38
CA VAL A 243 -24.21 5.22 -5.93
C VAL A 243 -25.01 6.45 -5.53
N THR A 244 -25.17 7.45 -6.40
CA THR A 244 -25.93 8.68 -6.12
C THR A 244 -27.39 8.63 -6.57
N SER A 245 -27.78 7.71 -7.45
CA SER A 245 -29.18 7.60 -7.88
C SER A 245 -30.10 7.18 -6.73
N PRO A 246 -31.31 7.75 -6.58
CA PRO A 246 -32.29 7.26 -5.62
C PRO A 246 -32.61 5.79 -5.90
N LYS A 247 -32.89 4.98 -4.87
CA LYS A 247 -33.46 3.64 -5.10
C LYS A 247 -34.74 3.84 -5.91
N GLN A 248 -34.84 3.23 -7.10
CA GLN A 248 -36.17 2.90 -7.61
C GLN A 248 -36.73 1.88 -6.61
N GLY A 249 -37.79 2.30 -5.91
CA GLY A 249 -38.47 1.53 -4.88
C GLY A 249 -39.18 0.32 -5.44
#